data_AF-A0A957Y600-F1
#
_entry.id   AF-A0A957Y600-F1
#
_cell.length_a   1.000
_cell.length_b   1.000
_cell.length_c   1.000
_cell.angle_alpha   90.00
_cell.angle_beta   90.00
_cell.angle_gamma   90.00
#
_symmetry.space_group_name_H-M   'P 1'
#
loop_
_entity.id
_entity.type
_entity.pdbx_description
1 polymer ?
#
loop_
_entity_poly.entity_id
_entity_poly.type
_entity_poly.pdbx_seq_one_letter_code
_entity_poly.pdbx_strand_id
1 'polypeptide(L)' 'DWLIDLGPEGGDRGGYILVEGTPETVMATERSYTGQFLKQVLAGKEAKQPAEIFEKMEAMAT' A
#
# COMPACT_ATOMS: atom_id res chain seq x y z
N ASP A 1 16.53 5.37 7.13
CA ASP A 1 15.52 4.81 6.20
C ASP A 1 14.68 5.92 5.60
N TRP A 2 14.34 5.81 4.32
CA TRP A 2 13.59 6.81 3.57
C TRP A 2 12.75 6.11 2.49
N LEU A 3 11.52 6.59 2.29
CA LEU A 3 10.58 6.08 1.30
C LEU A 3 10.23 7.19 0.30
N ILE A 4 10.01 6.78 -0.95
CA ILE A 4 9.44 7.62 -2.01
C ILE A 4 8.19 6.87 -2.49
N ASP A 5 7.02 7.47 -2.28
CA ASP A 5 5.75 6.89 -2.70
C ASP A 5 5.28 7.54 -4.01
N LEU A 6 4.94 6.71 -4.98
CA LEU A 6 4.57 7.13 -6.33
C LEU A 6 3.08 6.89 -6.56
N GLY A 7 2.43 7.81 -7.26
CA GLY A 7 1.01 7.71 -7.54
C GLY A 7 0.42 8.97 -8.16
N PRO A 8 -0.86 9.29 -7.88
CA PRO A 8 -1.78 8.60 -6.96
C PRO A 8 -2.27 7.24 -7.48
N GLU A 9 -2.24 7.04 -8.79
CA GLU A 9 -2.75 5.84 -9.47
C GLU A 9 -1.63 5.17 -10.30
N GLY A 10 -1.94 4.03 -10.93
CA GLY A 10 -1.06 3.41 -11.94
C GLY A 10 -1.29 3.95 -13.36
N GLY A 11 -0.29 3.77 -14.24
CA GLY A 11 -0.35 4.14 -15.65
C GLY A 11 -0.37 5.66 -15.88
N ASP A 12 -1.12 6.13 -16.87
CA ASP A 12 -1.18 7.55 -17.29
C ASP A 12 -1.72 8.49 -16.20
N ARG A 13 -2.37 7.94 -15.17
CA ARG A 13 -2.87 8.70 -14.01
C ARG A 13 -1.87 8.73 -12.85
N GLY A 14 -0.70 8.14 -13.02
CA GLY A 14 0.38 8.07 -12.05
C GLY A 14 1.63 8.83 -12.46
N GLY A 15 2.76 8.42 -11.88
CA GLY A 15 4.08 8.94 -12.24
C GLY A 15 4.51 10.19 -11.46
N TYR A 16 3.75 10.61 -10.45
CA TYR A 16 4.10 11.73 -9.59
C TYR A 16 4.64 11.24 -8.24
N ILE A 17 5.54 12.03 -7.65
CA ILE A 17 5.91 11.85 -6.24
C ILE A 17 4.71 12.30 -5.40
N LEU A 18 4.09 11.34 -4.71
CA LEU A 18 2.95 11.60 -3.84
C LEU A 18 3.39 12.09 -2.46
N VAL A 19 4.41 11.43 -1.90
CA VAL A 19 5.09 11.81 -0.65
C VAL A 19 6.47 11.16 -0.62
N GLU A 20 7.44 11.85 -0.02
CA GLU A 20 8.72 11.27 0.35
C GLU A 20 9.03 11.60 1.81
N GLY A 21 9.67 10.67 2.52
CA GLY A 21 9.91 10.84 3.96
C GLY A 21 10.25 9.57 4.70
N THR A 22 10.22 9.65 6.03
CA THR A 22 10.28 8.47 6.89
C THR A 22 8.99 7.64 6.76
N PRO A 23 8.99 6.37 7.22
CA PRO A 23 7.78 5.57 7.30
C PRO A 23 6.59 6.30 7.96
N GLU A 24 6.85 7.04 9.04
CA GLU A 24 5.82 7.83 9.75
C GLU A 24 5.22 8.92 8.88
N THR A 25 6.04 9.63 8.11
CA THR A 25 5.58 10.65 7.15
C THR A 25 4.70 10.03 6.07
N VAL A 26 5.09 8.88 5.51
CA VAL A 26 4.28 8.19 4.49
C VAL A 26 2.96 7.69 5.08
N MET A 27 2.96 7.11 6.29
CA MET A 27 1.75 6.64 6.97
C MET A 27 0.76 7.76 7.33
N ALA A 28 1.26 8.97 7.57
CA ALA A 28 0.42 10.13 7.87
C ALA A 28 -0.26 10.71 6.61
N THR A 29 0.15 10.28 5.41
CA THR A 29 -0.38 10.80 4.14
C THR A 29 -1.63 10.03 3.73
N GLU A 30 -2.82 10.62 3.93
CA GLU A 30 -4.11 9.96 3.68
C GLU A 30 -4.27 9.44 2.24
N ARG A 31 -3.75 10.17 1.25
CA ARG A 31 -3.82 9.77 -0.17
C ARG A 31 -2.87 8.64 -0.55
N SER A 32 -1.94 8.25 0.33
CA SER A 32 -0.96 7.20 0.07
C SER A 32 -1.57 5.83 0.36
N TYR A 33 -1.92 5.06 -0.68
CA TYR A 33 -2.32 3.66 -0.51
C TYR A 33 -1.22 2.85 0.19
N THR A 34 0.04 3.14 -0.13
CA THR A 34 1.22 2.57 0.52
C THR A 34 1.22 2.87 2.03
N GLY A 35 1.01 4.13 2.42
CA GLY A 35 0.96 4.58 3.81
C GLY A 35 -0.19 3.93 4.60
N GLN A 36 -1.37 3.82 3.99
CA GLN A 36 -2.52 3.12 4.59
C GLN A 36 -2.20 1.65 4.89
N PHE A 37 -1.52 0.96 3.98
CA PHE A 37 -1.11 -0.43 4.18
C PHE A 37 0.03 -0.56 5.20
N LEU A 38 1.07 0.27 5.07
CA LEU A 38 2.24 0.29 5.94
C LEU A 38 1.86 0.46 7.41
N LYS A 39 0.86 1.33 7.69
CA LYS A 39 0.30 1.52 9.03
C LYS A 39 -0.23 0.24 9.66
N GLN A 40 -0.81 -0.66 8.87
CA GLN A 40 -1.32 -1.94 9.37
C GLN A 40 -0.19 -2.92 9.68
N VAL A 41 0.79 -3.01 8.79
CA VAL A 41 1.93 -3.93 8.95
C VAL A 41 2.79 -3.54 10.15
N LEU A 42 3.10 -2.25 10.31
CA LEU A 42 3.87 -1.76 11.45
C LEU A 42 3.09 -1.84 12.78
N ALA A 43 1.76 -1.92 12.72
CA ALA A 43 0.93 -2.24 13.88
C ALA A 43 0.87 -3.74 14.21
N GLY A 44 1.66 -4.58 13.52
CA GLY A 44 1.78 -6.01 13.76
C GLY A 44 0.77 -6.88 13.02
N LYS A 45 0.01 -6.34 12.05
CA LYS A 45 -0.80 -7.19 11.18
C LYS A 45 0.09 -7.86 10.14
N GLU A 46 -0.15 -9.14 9.90
CA GLU A 46 0.52 -9.85 8.82
C GLU A 46 0.10 -9.29 7.45
N ALA A 47 1.09 -9.12 6.57
CA ALA A 47 0.82 -8.79 5.18
C ALA A 47 0.23 -10.03 4.49
N LYS A 48 -0.98 -9.88 3.91
CA LYS A 48 -1.60 -10.96 3.14
C LYS A 48 -0.73 -11.27 1.93
N GLN A 49 -0.41 -12.54 1.74
CA GLN A 49 0.31 -12.96 0.55
C GLN A 49 -0.61 -12.94 -0.67
N PRO A 50 -0.11 -12.59 -1.87
CA PRO A 50 -0.91 -12.60 -3.09
C PRO A 50 -1.64 -13.93 -3.33
N ALA A 51 -0.97 -15.06 -3.05
CA ALA A 51 -1.57 -16.40 -3.17
C ALA A 51 -2.84 -16.56 -2.31
N GLU A 52 -2.79 -16.14 -1.04
CA GLU A 52 -3.94 -16.21 -0.12
C GLU A 52 -5.13 -15.36 -0.61
N ILE A 53 -4.84 -14.24 -1.30
CA ILE A 53 -5.89 -13.38 -1.86
C ILE A 53 -6.57 -14.07 -3.04
N PHE A 54 -5.79 -14.63 -3.97
CA PHE A 54 -6.33 -15.31 -5.15
C PHE A 54 -7.15 -16.54 -4.78
N GLU A 55 -6.63 -17.40 -3.89
CA GLU A 55 -7.36 -18.57 -3.39
C GLU A 55 -8.71 -18.19 -2.77
N LYS A 56 -8.74 -17.09 -2.01
CA LYS A 56 -9.97 -16.61 -1.36
C LYS A 56 -10.96 -16.00 -2.35
N MET A 57 -10.48 -15.35 -3.40
CA MET A 57 -11.32 -14.81 -4.49
C MET A 57 -11.95 -15.94 -5.31
N GLU A 58 -11.19 -16.98 -5.64
CA GLU A 58 -11.70 -18.18 -6.34
C GLU A 58 -12.77 -18.89 -5.50
N ALA A 59 -12.51 -19.08 -4.20
CA ALA A 59 -13.47 -19.69 -3.28
C ALA A 59 -14.77 -18.88 -3.10
N MET A 60 -14.76 -17.56 -3.33
CA MET A 60 -15.96 -16.71 -3.27
C MET A 60 -16.73 -16.67 -4.60
N ALA A 61 -16.13 -17.11 -5.70
CA ALA A 61 -16.76 -17.16 -7.02
C ALA A 61 -17.50 -18.48 -7.29
N THR A 62 -17.53 -19.39 -6.31
CA THR A 62 -18.24 -20.69 -6.34
C THR A 62 -19.50 -20.64 -5.47
#